data_AF-A0A924GTT1-F1
#
_entry.id   AF-A0A924GTT1-F1
#
_cell.length_a   1.000
_cell.length_b   1.000
_cell.length_c   1.000
_cell.angle_alpha   90.00
_cell.angle_beta   90.00
_cell.angle_gamma   90.00
#
_symmetry.space_group_name_H-M   'P 1'
#
loop_
_entity.id
_entity.type
_entity.pdbx_description
1 polymer ?
#
loop_
_entity_poly.entity_id
_entity_poly.type
_entity_poly.pdbx_seq_one_letter_code
_entity_poly.pdbx_strand_id
1 'polypeptide(L)'
;MNLRATTGFGNAWVGWFRSPVQQVTQTRAGWDNTFKLGHVLRFMPSLQVASGGFLGGSAYLEAGNTWFAGVGVGRTNLRNYVNLNFDPNDAWMLSGGYRWGNNESLTLLIVRDNRVNPDQQNVHLMYRMPIVGDQRLTLDLLSKKGLVSGVPIQRIGLSAGYDWPDFFARIAWDPNVNFTSQDMLRLSVGTRF
;
A
#
# COMPACT_ATOMS: atom_id res chain seq x y z
N MET A 1 -2.46 -16.06 0.99
CA MET A 1 -1.16 -16.41 0.40
C MET A 1 -0.86 -15.45 -0.75
N ASN A 2 0.40 -15.06 -0.93
CA ASN A 2 0.85 -14.23 -2.05
C ASN A 2 2.19 -14.78 -2.56
N LEU A 3 2.30 -14.99 -3.87
CA LEU A 3 3.52 -15.39 -4.57
C LEU A 3 3.89 -14.25 -5.51
N ARG A 4 5.14 -13.79 -5.46
CA ARG A 4 5.62 -12.66 -6.26
C ARG A 4 6.90 -13.05 -6.98
N ALA A 5 7.01 -12.58 -8.22
CA ALA A 5 8.22 -12.67 -9.03
C ALA A 5 8.62 -11.29 -9.52
N THR A 6 9.90 -10.96 -9.37
CA THR A 6 10.52 -9.75 -9.92
C THR A 6 11.29 -10.13 -11.19
N THR A 7 10.97 -9.46 -12.29
CA THR A 7 11.54 -9.74 -13.63
C THR A 7 11.98 -8.42 -14.27
N GLY A 8 12.66 -8.48 -15.43
CA GLY A 8 12.98 -7.28 -16.21
C GLY A 8 11.74 -6.47 -16.66
N PHE A 9 10.57 -7.10 -16.71
CA PHE A 9 9.30 -6.44 -17.08
C PHE A 9 8.56 -5.84 -15.86
N GLY A 10 9.08 -5.99 -14.65
CA GLY A 10 8.46 -5.52 -13.41
C GLY A 10 8.17 -6.66 -12.42
N ASN A 11 7.33 -6.36 -11.43
CA ASN A 11 6.90 -7.28 -10.40
C ASN A 11 5.52 -7.82 -10.73
N ALA A 12 5.39 -9.14 -10.86
CA ALA A 12 4.10 -9.81 -10.99
C ALA A 12 3.82 -10.61 -9.72
N TRP A 13 2.55 -10.71 -9.35
CA TRP A 13 2.15 -11.54 -8.22
C TRP A 13 0.80 -12.19 -8.44
N VAL A 14 0.63 -13.35 -7.81
CA VAL A 14 -0.64 -14.06 -7.69
C VAL A 14 -0.93 -14.30 -6.22
N GLY A 15 -2.20 -14.23 -5.85
CA GLY A 15 -2.61 -14.33 -4.47
C GLY A 15 -3.94 -15.04 -4.31
N TRP A 16 -4.10 -15.66 -3.16
CA TRP A 16 -5.34 -16.26 -2.74
C TRP A 16 -5.73 -15.73 -1.36
N PHE A 17 -6.94 -15.20 -1.28
CA PHE A 17 -7.54 -14.69 -0.07
C PHE A 17 -8.72 -15.58 0.33
N ARG A 18 -8.83 -15.85 1.63
CA ARG A 18 -9.97 -16.54 2.23
C ARG A 18 -10.28 -15.88 3.56
N SER A 19 -11.54 -15.55 3.78
CA SER A 19 -12.08 -15.12 5.07
C SER A 19 -13.30 -15.98 5.39
N PRO A 20 -13.19 -16.93 6.33
CA PRO A 20 -14.33 -17.72 6.78
C PRO A 20 -15.44 -16.86 7.39
N VAL A 21 -15.07 -15.82 8.15
CA VAL A 21 -16.05 -14.92 8.81
C VAL A 21 -16.82 -14.11 7.78
N GLN A 22 -16.17 -13.64 6.72
CA GLN A 22 -16.83 -12.88 5.65
C GLN A 22 -17.44 -13.80 4.57
N GLN A 23 -17.23 -15.12 4.66
CA GLN A 23 -17.61 -16.10 3.64
C GLN A 23 -17.11 -15.74 2.23
N VAL A 24 -15.91 -15.15 2.15
CA VAL A 24 -15.30 -14.73 0.88
C VAL A 24 -14.05 -15.55 0.60
N THR A 25 -13.97 -16.03 -0.64
CA THR A 25 -12.75 -16.57 -1.23
C THR A 25 -12.47 -15.84 -2.53
N GLN A 26 -11.25 -15.35 -2.71
CA GLN A 26 -10.89 -14.56 -3.88
C GLN A 26 -9.47 -14.88 -4.37
N THR A 27 -9.37 -15.27 -5.65
CA THR A 27 -8.09 -15.34 -6.35
C THR A 27 -7.78 -13.99 -6.97
N ARG A 28 -6.52 -13.59 -6.89
CA ARG A 28 -6.05 -12.25 -7.28
C ARG A 28 -4.74 -12.35 -8.03
N ALA A 29 -4.52 -11.40 -8.92
CA ALA A 29 -3.23 -11.20 -9.54
C ALA A 29 -2.98 -9.71 -9.71
N GLY A 30 -1.72 -9.34 -9.84
CA GLY A 30 -1.37 -7.97 -10.17
C GLY A 30 0.05 -7.85 -10.69
N TRP A 31 0.32 -6.66 -11.19
CA TRP A 31 1.59 -6.29 -11.77
C TRP A 31 1.90 -4.83 -11.44
N ASP A 32 3.15 -4.53 -11.18
CA ASP A 32 3.66 -3.17 -10.99
C ASP A 32 5.08 -3.04 -11.54
N ASN A 33 5.48 -1.84 -11.93
CA ASN A 33 6.85 -1.55 -12.34
C ASN A 33 7.27 -0.13 -11.95
N THR A 34 8.57 0.16 -12.00
CA THR A 34 9.12 1.50 -11.83
C THR A 34 9.97 1.86 -13.03
N PHE A 35 9.49 2.80 -13.84
CA PHE A 35 10.19 3.37 -14.98
C PHE A 35 10.95 4.62 -14.53
N LYS A 36 12.27 4.63 -14.70
CA LYS A 36 13.08 5.84 -14.49
C LYS A 36 13.04 6.67 -15.78
N LEU A 37 12.50 7.88 -15.69
CA LEU A 37 12.42 8.83 -16.80
C LEU A 37 13.50 9.89 -16.59
N GLY A 38 14.68 9.66 -17.18
CA GLY A 38 15.86 10.46 -16.89
C GLY A 38 16.37 10.26 -15.46
N HIS A 39 16.98 11.30 -14.88
CA HIS A 39 17.70 11.20 -13.61
C HIS A 39 16.85 11.50 -12.36
N VAL A 40 15.68 12.10 -12.52
CA VAL A 40 14.90 12.65 -11.40
C VAL A 40 13.44 12.22 -11.38
N LEU A 41 12.90 11.68 -12.49
CA LEU A 41 11.50 11.25 -12.55
C LEU A 41 11.38 9.74 -12.48
N ARG A 42 10.37 9.27 -11.74
CA ARG A 42 9.98 7.86 -11.68
C ARG A 42 8.49 7.75 -11.94
N PHE A 43 8.12 6.92 -12.91
CA PHE A 43 6.75 6.56 -13.19
C PHE A 43 6.48 5.13 -12.71
N MET A 44 5.46 4.95 -11.86
CA MET A 44 5.14 3.70 -11.20
C MET A 44 3.68 3.33 -11.48
N PRO A 45 3.41 2.61 -12.59
CA PRO A 45 2.08 2.07 -12.85
C PRO A 45 1.87 0.76 -12.09
N SER A 46 0.60 0.47 -11.78
CA SER A 46 0.18 -0.83 -11.26
C SER A 46 -1.17 -1.25 -11.83
N LEU A 47 -1.36 -2.56 -11.92
CA LEU A 47 -2.59 -3.21 -12.35
C LEU A 47 -2.92 -4.35 -11.38
N GLN A 48 -4.21 -4.58 -11.15
CA GLN A 48 -4.70 -5.65 -10.31
C GLN A 48 -6.01 -6.20 -10.86
N VAL A 49 -6.17 -7.52 -10.75
CA VAL A 49 -7.40 -8.23 -11.07
C VAL A 49 -7.80 -9.16 -9.93
N ALA A 50 -9.09 -9.46 -9.82
CA ALA A 50 -9.56 -10.47 -8.89
C ALA A 50 -10.77 -11.26 -9.42
N SER A 51 -10.93 -12.49 -8.95
CA SER A 51 -12.11 -13.31 -9.23
C SER A 51 -13.38 -12.57 -8.81
N GLY A 52 -14.43 -12.69 -9.62
CA GLY A 52 -15.61 -11.79 -9.58
C GLY A 52 -15.57 -10.66 -10.63
N GLY A 53 -14.47 -10.55 -11.38
CA GLY A 53 -14.31 -9.62 -12.49
C GLY A 53 -13.81 -8.24 -12.07
N PHE A 54 -13.24 -8.11 -10.87
CA PHE A 54 -12.60 -6.88 -10.43
C PHE A 54 -11.39 -6.54 -11.30
N LEU A 55 -11.30 -5.27 -11.67
CA LEU A 55 -10.17 -4.67 -12.38
C LEU A 55 -9.84 -3.35 -11.68
N GLY A 56 -8.58 -3.17 -11.32
CA GLY A 56 -8.07 -1.95 -10.71
C GLY A 56 -6.68 -1.61 -11.25
N GLY A 57 -6.33 -0.33 -11.21
CA GLY A 57 -5.01 0.12 -11.58
C GLY A 57 -4.69 1.47 -10.98
N SER A 58 -3.41 1.79 -10.93
CA SER A 58 -2.94 3.10 -10.49
C SER A 58 -1.74 3.55 -11.31
N ALA A 59 -1.52 4.86 -11.28
CA ALA A 59 -0.38 5.52 -11.87
C ALA A 59 0.17 6.50 -10.84
N TYR A 60 1.47 6.43 -10.58
CA TYR A 60 2.15 7.32 -9.66
C TYR A 60 3.38 7.93 -10.35
N LEU A 61 3.56 9.24 -10.18
CA LEU A 61 4.70 9.97 -10.69
C LEU A 61 5.43 10.62 -9.52
N GLU A 62 6.72 10.33 -9.40
CA GLU A 62 7.61 10.92 -8.40
C GLU A 62 8.69 11.74 -9.08
N ALA A 63 9.01 12.89 -8.51
CA ALA A 63 10.13 13.74 -8.90
C ALA A 63 11.08 13.96 -7.72
N GLY A 64 12.38 13.85 -7.97
CA GLY A 64 13.44 14.14 -7.02
C GLY A 64 14.24 12.92 -6.54
N ASN A 65 15.37 13.20 -5.92
CA ASN A 65 16.30 12.19 -5.42
C ASN A 65 16.29 12.20 -3.90
N THR A 66 17.06 13.12 -3.30
CA THR A 66 17.17 13.33 -1.85
C THR A 66 15.85 13.86 -1.29
N TRP A 67 15.46 15.06 -1.68
CA TRP A 67 14.08 15.53 -1.53
C TRP A 67 13.27 15.00 -2.70
N PHE A 68 12.06 14.53 -2.43
CA PHE A 68 11.16 14.11 -3.47
C PHE A 68 9.73 14.54 -3.15
N ALA A 69 8.94 14.66 -4.22
CA ALA A 69 7.51 14.82 -4.17
C ALA A 69 6.88 13.93 -5.24
N GLY A 70 5.65 13.49 -5.02
CA GLY A 70 4.96 12.68 -6.01
C GLY A 70 3.46 12.79 -5.92
N VAL A 71 2.83 12.47 -7.05
CA VAL A 71 1.37 12.50 -7.22
C VAL A 71 0.92 11.21 -7.88
N GLY A 72 -0.30 10.79 -7.59
CA GLY A 72 -0.85 9.62 -8.26
C GLY A 72 -2.36 9.58 -8.27
N VAL A 73 -2.87 8.64 -9.06
CA VAL A 73 -4.29 8.34 -9.17
C VAL A 73 -4.48 6.83 -9.23
N GLY A 74 -5.55 6.35 -8.61
CA GLY A 74 -6.01 4.97 -8.71
C GLY A 74 -7.46 4.92 -9.19
N ARG A 75 -7.81 3.87 -9.94
CA ARG A 75 -9.17 3.65 -10.45
C ARG A 75 -9.49 2.16 -10.46
N THR A 76 -10.76 1.85 -10.20
CA THR A 76 -11.30 0.51 -10.35
C THR A 76 -12.55 0.50 -11.23
N ASN A 77 -12.97 -0.69 -11.63
CA ASN A 77 -14.26 -0.92 -12.28
C ASN A 77 -15.43 -1.03 -11.27
N LEU A 78 -15.21 -0.67 -10.01
CA LEU A 78 -16.20 -0.69 -8.91
C LEU A 78 -16.81 -2.06 -8.60
N ARG A 79 -16.28 -3.15 -9.15
CA ARG A 79 -16.72 -4.49 -8.74
C ARG A 79 -16.18 -4.84 -7.36
N ASN A 80 -16.92 -5.64 -6.62
CA ASN A 80 -16.54 -6.06 -5.28
C ASN A 80 -15.19 -6.80 -5.28
N TYR A 81 -14.34 -6.44 -4.33
CA TYR A 81 -13.06 -7.09 -4.09
C TYR A 81 -12.65 -6.91 -2.63
N VAL A 82 -11.73 -7.77 -2.18
CA VAL A 82 -11.15 -7.63 -0.84
C VAL A 82 -9.98 -6.68 -0.91
N ASN A 83 -10.13 -5.47 -0.41
CA ASN A 83 -9.02 -4.53 -0.32
C ASN A 83 -8.04 -4.97 0.77
N LEU A 84 -6.81 -5.29 0.38
CA LEU A 84 -5.73 -5.66 1.32
C LEU A 84 -4.73 -4.53 1.53
N ASN A 85 -4.84 -3.43 0.78
CA ASN A 85 -3.93 -2.29 0.90
C ASN A 85 -4.33 -1.36 2.05
N PHE A 86 -5.59 -1.45 2.52
CA PHE A 86 -6.19 -0.58 3.55
C PHE A 86 -6.35 0.91 3.19
N ASP A 87 -5.80 1.31 2.04
CA ASP A 87 -6.05 2.58 1.39
C ASP A 87 -7.17 2.49 0.34
N PRO A 88 -7.94 3.57 0.12
CA PRO A 88 -8.86 3.66 -1.00
C PRO A 88 -8.15 3.43 -2.34
N ASN A 89 -8.73 2.63 -3.23
CA ASN A 89 -8.14 2.35 -4.55
C ASN A 89 -8.59 3.35 -5.61
N ASP A 90 -9.82 3.86 -5.54
CA ASP A 90 -10.29 4.98 -6.36
C ASP A 90 -9.93 6.30 -5.66
N ALA A 91 -8.67 6.71 -5.81
CA ALA A 91 -8.08 7.78 -5.02
C ALA A 91 -7.21 8.72 -5.83
N TRP A 92 -6.95 9.91 -5.28
CA TRP A 92 -5.72 10.65 -5.59
C TRP A 92 -4.72 10.45 -4.44
N MET A 93 -3.44 10.57 -4.79
CA MET A 93 -2.32 10.42 -3.88
C MET A 93 -1.39 11.61 -3.99
N LEU A 94 -0.85 12.06 -2.87
CA LEU A 94 0.20 13.07 -2.78
C LEU A 94 1.24 12.59 -1.79
N SER A 95 2.52 12.65 -2.14
CA SER A 95 3.60 12.36 -1.20
C SER A 95 4.72 13.38 -1.28
N GLY A 96 5.49 13.42 -0.21
CA GLY A 96 6.79 14.08 -0.18
C GLY A 96 7.65 13.49 0.91
N GLY A 97 8.96 13.64 0.79
CA GLY A 97 9.87 13.05 1.75
C GLY A 97 11.34 13.37 1.50
N TYR A 98 12.15 12.76 2.35
CA TYR A 98 13.60 12.89 2.34
C TYR A 98 14.27 11.53 2.33
N ARG A 99 15.38 11.40 1.61
CA ARG A 99 16.24 10.22 1.53
C ARG A 99 17.66 10.63 1.94
N TRP A 100 18.15 10.13 3.08
CA TRP A 100 19.48 10.46 3.61
C TRP A 100 20.63 9.72 2.91
N GLY A 101 20.37 8.52 2.38
CA GLY A 101 21.38 7.60 1.85
C GLY A 101 21.18 6.20 2.44
N ASN A 102 21.88 5.17 1.94
CA ASN A 102 21.82 3.80 2.49
C ASN A 102 20.39 3.24 2.67
N ASN A 103 19.47 3.57 1.74
CA ASN A 103 18.04 3.23 1.80
C ASN A 103 17.27 3.77 3.01
N GLU A 104 17.81 4.75 3.75
CA GLU A 104 17.10 5.49 4.79
C GLU A 104 16.20 6.56 4.19
N SER A 105 14.94 6.62 4.63
CA SER A 105 13.98 7.61 4.13
C SER A 105 12.82 7.89 5.08
N LEU A 106 12.32 9.11 5.04
CA LEU A 106 11.09 9.54 5.69
C LEU A 106 10.12 10.02 4.61
N THR A 107 8.89 9.50 4.63
CA THR A 107 7.86 9.79 3.61
C THR A 107 6.55 10.15 4.29
N LEU A 108 5.96 11.25 3.88
CA LEU A 108 4.55 11.56 4.14
C LEU A 108 3.75 11.21 2.89
N LEU A 109 2.71 10.38 3.02
CA LEU A 109 1.80 10.02 1.94
C LEU A 109 0.36 10.30 2.36
N ILE A 110 -0.38 10.99 1.50
CA ILE A 110 -1.82 11.21 1.64
C ILE A 110 -2.50 10.38 0.55
N VAL A 111 -3.50 9.59 0.94
CA VAL A 111 -4.40 8.89 0.04
C VAL A 111 -5.82 9.30 0.38
N ARG A 112 -6.55 9.83 -0.59
CA ARG A 112 -7.93 10.25 -0.41
C ARG A 112 -8.79 9.69 -1.51
N ASP A 113 -9.86 9.01 -1.11
CA ASP A 113 -10.89 8.58 -2.05
C ASP A 113 -11.45 9.82 -2.78
N ASN A 114 -11.62 9.72 -4.08
CA ASN A 114 -12.14 10.83 -4.89
C ASN A 114 -13.28 10.39 -5.80
N ARG A 115 -13.98 9.33 -5.39
CA ARG A 115 -15.06 8.75 -6.17
C ARG A 115 -16.23 8.31 -5.30
N VAL A 116 -16.06 7.25 -4.51
CA VAL A 116 -17.19 6.62 -3.80
C VAL A 116 -17.40 7.25 -2.44
N ASN A 117 -16.31 7.54 -1.71
CA ASN A 117 -16.36 8.05 -0.34
C ASN A 117 -15.39 9.22 -0.16
N PRO A 118 -15.61 10.40 -0.78
CA PRO A 118 -14.63 11.48 -0.82
C PRO A 118 -14.28 12.11 0.54
N ASP A 119 -14.99 11.72 1.60
CA ASP A 119 -14.68 12.02 2.99
C ASP A 119 -13.53 11.16 3.56
N GLN A 120 -13.28 9.98 2.98
CA GLN A 120 -12.29 9.01 3.46
C GLN A 120 -10.87 9.38 3.04
N GLN A 121 -9.98 9.50 4.03
CA GLN A 121 -8.58 9.84 3.85
C GLN A 121 -7.70 9.09 4.84
N ASN A 122 -6.58 8.57 4.32
CA ASN A 122 -5.46 8.05 5.08
C ASN A 122 -4.25 8.97 4.88
N VAL A 123 -3.52 9.22 5.97
CA VAL A 123 -2.23 9.91 5.97
C VAL A 123 -1.21 9.02 6.65
N HIS A 124 -0.15 8.69 5.93
CA HIS A 124 0.93 7.83 6.38
C HIS A 124 2.18 8.66 6.63
N LEU A 125 2.80 8.47 7.80
CA LEU A 125 4.17 8.89 8.06
C LEU A 125 5.03 7.64 8.15
N MET A 126 5.79 7.39 7.09
CA MET A 126 6.60 6.19 6.93
C MET A 126 8.07 6.52 7.15
N TYR A 127 8.70 5.85 8.10
CA TYR A 127 10.15 5.92 8.29
C TYR A 127 10.76 4.56 8.01
N ARG A 128 11.77 4.56 7.15
CA ARG A 128 12.53 3.38 6.75
C ARG A 128 13.96 3.60 7.16
N MET A 129 14.51 2.69 7.95
CA MET A 129 15.87 2.75 8.44
C MET A 129 16.64 1.46 8.10
N PRO A 130 17.87 1.57 7.59
CA PRO A 130 18.80 0.44 7.57
C PRO A 130 19.20 0.10 9.02
N ILE A 131 19.48 -1.18 9.29
CA ILE A 131 19.96 -1.63 10.61
C ILE A 131 21.44 -2.07 10.51
N VAL A 132 21.69 -3.34 10.21
CA VAL A 132 23.05 -3.89 10.03
C VAL A 132 23.03 -4.91 8.90
N GLY A 133 24.01 -4.84 8.01
CA GLY A 133 23.98 -5.56 6.74
C GLY A 133 22.77 -5.17 5.89
N ASP A 134 22.19 -6.12 5.17
CA ASP A 134 21.02 -5.91 4.30
C ASP A 134 19.68 -5.95 5.06
N GLN A 135 19.68 -5.63 6.37
CA GLN A 135 18.49 -5.62 7.21
C GLN A 135 17.83 -4.23 7.24
N ARG A 136 16.50 -4.22 7.39
CA ARG A 136 15.72 -2.99 7.34
C ARG A 136 14.51 -3.03 8.26
N LEU A 137 14.31 -1.94 9.00
CA LEU A 137 13.09 -1.67 9.75
C LEU A 137 12.26 -0.61 9.03
N THR A 138 10.96 -0.86 8.86
CA THR A 138 9.99 0.10 8.34
C THR A 138 8.90 0.32 9.38
N LEU A 139 8.70 1.58 9.76
CA LEU A 139 7.61 2.03 10.63
C LEU A 139 6.65 2.88 9.80
N ASP A 140 5.36 2.75 10.06
CA ASP A 140 4.30 3.54 9.41
C ASP A 140 3.24 3.91 10.43
N LEU A 141 3.13 5.20 10.70
CA LEU A 141 2.06 5.79 11.50
C LEU A 141 0.95 6.24 10.56
N LEU A 142 -0.24 5.67 10.75
CA LEU A 142 -1.43 5.97 9.97
C LEU A 142 -2.34 6.92 10.76
N SER A 143 -2.74 8.04 10.16
CA SER A 143 -3.89 8.84 10.58
C SER A 143 -5.03 8.66 9.59
N LYS A 144 -6.15 8.11 10.06
CA LYS A 144 -7.34 7.80 9.28
C LYS A 144 -8.48 8.71 9.69
N LYS A 145 -9.17 9.29 8.70
CA LYS A 145 -10.41 10.06 8.91
C LYS A 145 -11.42 9.80 7.81
N GLY A 146 -12.70 9.96 8.14
CA GLY A 146 -13.81 9.78 7.21
C GLY A 146 -15.09 9.43 7.95
N LEU A 147 -16.10 8.98 7.21
CA LEU A 147 -17.37 8.49 7.71
C LEU A 147 -17.38 6.96 7.67
N VAL A 148 -17.80 6.35 8.77
CA VAL A 148 -18.11 4.92 8.87
C VAL A 148 -19.56 4.81 9.30
N SER A 149 -20.41 4.26 8.43
CA SER A 149 -21.87 4.20 8.66
C SER A 149 -22.48 5.56 9.01
N GLY A 150 -22.01 6.64 8.37
CA GLY A 150 -22.47 8.01 8.61
C GLY A 150 -21.89 8.69 9.86
N VAL A 151 -21.08 7.98 10.65
CA VAL A 151 -20.44 8.52 11.85
C VAL A 151 -19.01 8.96 11.52
N PRO A 152 -18.62 10.22 11.81
CA PRO A 152 -17.25 10.67 11.66
C PRO A 152 -16.29 9.88 12.55
N ILE A 153 -15.17 9.47 11.97
CA ILE A 153 -14.06 8.84 12.67
C ILE A 153 -12.78 9.65 12.50
N GLN A 154 -11.95 9.60 13.54
CA GLN A 154 -10.53 9.94 13.49
C GLN A 154 -9.79 8.88 14.30
N ARG A 155 -8.83 8.22 13.67
CA ARG A 155 -8.15 7.05 14.23
C ARG A 155 -6.66 7.07 13.90
N ILE A 156 -5.89 6.43 14.77
CA ILE A 156 -4.45 6.22 14.58
C ILE A 156 -4.19 4.72 14.46
N GLY A 157 -3.54 4.33 13.38
CA GLY A 157 -3.02 2.99 13.15
C GLY A 157 -1.50 3.00 13.19
N LEU A 158 -0.91 1.80 13.33
CA LEU A 158 0.54 1.64 13.35
C LEU A 158 0.91 0.34 12.64
N SER A 159 1.98 0.38 11.86
CA SER A 159 2.61 -0.86 11.41
C SER A 159 4.13 -0.82 11.55
N ALA A 160 4.69 -2.00 11.81
CA ALA A 160 6.13 -2.22 11.87
C ALA A 160 6.46 -3.45 11.02
N GLY A 161 7.46 -3.32 10.17
CA GLY A 161 7.98 -4.40 9.33
C GLY A 161 9.48 -4.52 9.50
N TYR A 162 9.96 -5.75 9.68
CA TYR A 162 11.38 -6.06 9.73
C TYR A 162 11.72 -7.00 8.58
N ASP A 163 12.70 -6.59 7.78
CA ASP A 163 13.24 -7.35 6.66
C ASP A 163 14.65 -7.85 7.02
N TRP A 164 14.82 -9.18 7.03
CA TRP A 164 16.11 -9.84 6.91
C TRP A 164 16.43 -10.04 5.41
N PRO A 165 17.63 -10.54 5.03
CA PRO A 165 17.91 -10.86 3.63
C PRO A 165 16.88 -11.83 3.03
N ASP A 166 16.66 -12.97 3.67
CA ASP A 166 15.85 -14.06 3.10
C ASP A 166 14.42 -14.15 3.66
N PHE A 167 14.10 -13.36 4.70
CA PHE A 167 12.81 -13.41 5.39
C PHE A 167 12.30 -12.01 5.72
N PHE A 168 10.99 -11.90 5.95
CA PHE A 168 10.41 -10.70 6.52
C PHE A 168 9.24 -11.03 7.45
N ALA A 169 9.00 -10.12 8.38
CA ALA A 169 7.82 -10.12 9.23
C ALA A 169 7.23 -8.71 9.30
N ARG A 170 5.91 -8.59 9.31
CA ARG A 170 5.19 -7.33 9.51
C ARG A 170 4.00 -7.53 10.43
N ILE A 171 3.80 -6.57 11.33
CA ILE A 171 2.61 -6.42 12.15
C ILE A 171 1.97 -5.07 11.85
N ALA A 172 0.64 -5.03 11.76
CA ALA A 172 -0.11 -3.81 11.54
C ALA A 172 -1.40 -3.81 12.35
N TRP A 173 -1.63 -2.72 13.08
CA TRP A 173 -2.91 -2.39 13.70
C TRP A 173 -3.61 -1.34 12.83
N ASP A 174 -4.74 -1.72 12.24
CA ASP A 174 -5.59 -0.83 11.46
C ASP A 174 -6.98 -0.72 12.10
N PRO A 175 -7.28 0.38 12.81
CA PRO A 175 -8.63 0.63 13.31
C PRO A 175 -9.56 0.97 12.15
N ASN A 176 -10.82 0.52 12.23
CA ASN A 176 -11.81 0.70 11.17
C ASN A 176 -11.25 0.26 9.80
N VAL A 177 -10.81 -1.00 9.72
CA VAL A 177 -10.15 -1.58 8.55
C VAL A 177 -10.99 -1.39 7.30
N ASN A 178 -10.39 -0.87 6.22
CA ASN A 178 -11.11 -0.50 4.99
C ASN A 178 -12.36 0.39 5.24
N PHE A 179 -12.34 1.26 6.25
CA PHE A 179 -13.47 2.11 6.65
C PHE A 179 -14.74 1.31 7.04
N THR A 180 -14.55 0.12 7.60
CA THR A 180 -15.62 -0.66 8.24
C THR A 180 -15.69 -0.38 9.74
N SER A 181 -16.68 -0.95 10.43
CA SER A 181 -16.78 -0.89 11.89
C SER A 181 -15.79 -1.82 12.62
N GLN A 182 -15.02 -2.63 11.89
CA GLN A 182 -14.11 -3.61 12.47
C GLN A 182 -12.69 -3.06 12.58
N ASP A 183 -11.99 -3.40 13.65
CA ASP A 183 -10.55 -3.18 13.76
C ASP A 183 -9.81 -4.45 13.33
N MET A 184 -8.57 -4.30 12.85
CA MET A 184 -7.76 -5.43 12.41
C MET A 184 -6.33 -5.36 12.94
N LEU A 185 -5.90 -6.43 13.59
CA LEU A 185 -4.49 -6.76 13.75
C LEU A 185 -4.09 -7.72 12.62
N ARG A 186 -3.13 -7.32 11.79
CA ARG A 186 -2.59 -8.14 10.70
C ARG A 186 -1.16 -8.54 11.00
N LEU A 187 -0.91 -9.84 10.90
CA LEU A 187 0.43 -10.42 10.87
C LEU A 187 0.74 -10.90 9.44
N SER A 188 1.96 -10.66 8.98
CA SER A 188 2.44 -11.10 7.67
C SER A 188 3.86 -11.61 7.80
N VAL A 189 4.14 -12.77 7.23
CA VAL A 189 5.48 -13.36 7.17
C VAL A 189 5.72 -13.88 5.76
N GLY A 190 6.99 -13.94 5.35
CA GLY A 190 7.35 -14.50 4.07
C GLY A 190 8.85 -14.73 3.94
N THR A 191 9.21 -15.40 2.85
CA THR A 191 10.59 -15.72 2.48
C THR A 191 10.89 -15.23 1.06
N ARG A 192 12.15 -14.97 0.77
CA ARG A 192 12.70 -14.63 -0.54
C ARG A 192 13.52 -15.82 -1.03
N PHE A 193 13.39 -16.14 -2.31
CA PHE A 193 14.05 -17.28 -2.96
C PHE A 193 14.35 -16.93 -4.42
#